data_AF-A0ABD4DYP0-F1
#
_entry.id   AF-A0ABD4DYP0-F1
#
_cell.length_a   1.000
_cell.length_b   1.000
_cell.length_c   1.000
_cell.angle_alpha   90.00
_cell.angle_beta   90.00
_cell.angle_gamma   90.00
#
_symmetry.space_group_name_H-M   'P 1'
#
loop_
_entity.id
_entity.type
_entity.pdbx_description
1 polymer ?
#
loop_
_entity_poly.entity_id
_entity_poly.type
_entity_poly.pdbx_seq_one_letter_code
_entity_poly.pdbx_strand_id
1 'polypeptide(L)'
;MKDRMRALLATAVLVAAPAHAADDCSFVKKVALPSRQQTAVVSSGALEPCSTGSYAVRVYSTAHAAPGFDTDDYVAGVLHPRDGTIADAFTADLGARAPQALVVTTRSAGSGSYVGAQAYVTTPRAVRLVASVDALAPDADVLAALRQALGKRRAR
;
A
#
# COMPACT_ATOMS: atom_id res chain seq x y z
N MET A 1 -19.33 -72.52 14.13
CA MET A 1 -19.35 -71.48 15.18
C MET A 1 -18.06 -70.68 15.17
N LYS A 2 -18.02 -69.50 14.55
CA LYS A 2 -17.47 -68.26 15.14
C LYS A 2 -17.61 -67.12 14.12
N ASP A 3 -18.56 -66.25 14.38
CA ASP A 3 -18.78 -64.97 13.73
C ASP A 3 -17.52 -64.13 13.70
N ARG A 4 -17.21 -63.45 12.58
CA ARG A 4 -16.51 -62.14 12.60
C ARG A 4 -16.96 -61.22 11.47
N MET A 5 -18.02 -60.48 11.77
CA MET A 5 -18.02 -59.01 11.81
C MET A 5 -17.54 -58.27 10.55
N ARG A 6 -18.54 -57.84 9.75
CA ARG A 6 -18.42 -56.78 8.75
C ARG A 6 -18.05 -55.47 9.46
N ALA A 7 -16.88 -54.90 9.18
CA ALA A 7 -16.53 -53.55 9.59
C ALA A 7 -16.55 -52.63 8.36
N LEU A 8 -17.55 -51.75 8.31
CA LEU A 8 -17.63 -50.63 7.37
C LEU A 8 -16.48 -49.67 7.65
N LEU A 9 -15.58 -49.47 6.68
CA LEU A 9 -14.62 -48.38 6.70
C LEU A 9 -15.33 -47.08 6.31
N ALA A 10 -15.53 -46.20 7.28
CA ALA A 10 -15.95 -44.83 7.04
C ALA A 10 -14.72 -43.98 6.64
N THR A 11 -14.68 -43.52 5.39
CA THR A 11 -13.65 -42.62 4.88
C THR A 11 -13.92 -41.19 5.36
N ALA A 12 -13.13 -40.70 6.32
CA ALA A 12 -13.18 -39.30 6.74
C ALA A 12 -12.42 -38.44 5.71
N VAL A 13 -13.14 -37.60 4.95
CA VAL A 13 -12.53 -36.57 4.09
C VAL A 13 -12.13 -35.39 4.98
N LEU A 14 -10.83 -35.28 5.25
CA LEU A 14 -10.26 -34.13 5.96
C LEU A 14 -10.20 -32.94 5.00
N VAL A 15 -11.13 -32.01 5.12
CA VAL A 15 -11.07 -30.73 4.40
C VAL A 15 -10.00 -29.87 5.06
N ALA A 16 -8.77 -29.90 4.52
CA ALA A 16 -7.73 -28.97 4.90
C ALA A 16 -8.06 -27.60 4.30
N ALA A 17 -8.69 -26.72 5.10
CA ALA A 17 -8.79 -25.31 4.73
C ALA A 17 -7.38 -24.69 4.81
N PRO A 18 -6.82 -24.13 3.72
CA PRO A 18 -5.60 -23.34 3.83
C PRO A 18 -5.89 -22.12 4.70
N ALA A 19 -5.37 -22.14 5.93
CA ALA A 19 -5.30 -20.97 6.79
C ALA A 19 -4.37 -19.95 6.11
N HIS A 20 -4.97 -19.01 5.37
CA HIS A 20 -4.26 -17.81 4.98
C HIS A 20 -4.12 -16.99 6.25
N ALA A 21 -2.99 -17.13 6.94
CA ALA A 21 -2.58 -16.09 7.87
C ALA A 21 -2.46 -14.82 7.03
N ALA A 22 -3.36 -13.86 7.24
CA ALA A 22 -3.07 -12.50 6.81
C ALA A 22 -1.77 -12.15 7.55
N ASP A 23 -0.69 -11.91 6.81
CA ASP A 23 0.50 -11.32 7.42
C ASP A 23 0.03 -10.05 8.11
N ASP A 24 0.22 -9.93 9.44
CA ASP A 24 -0.28 -8.82 10.25
C ASP A 24 0.25 -7.44 9.75
N CYS A 25 1.26 -7.47 8.88
CA CYS A 25 1.88 -6.31 8.27
C CYS A 25 1.56 -6.14 6.78
N SER A 26 0.71 -7.00 6.23
CA SER A 26 0.16 -6.82 4.89
C SER A 26 -0.70 -5.55 4.88
N PHE A 27 -0.48 -4.71 3.88
CA PHE A 27 -1.22 -3.48 3.71
C PHE A 27 -1.75 -3.45 2.29
N VAL A 28 -3.05 -3.21 2.13
CA VAL A 28 -3.67 -2.90 0.86
C VAL A 28 -4.73 -1.83 1.09
N LYS A 29 -4.64 -0.70 0.39
CA LYS A 29 -5.61 0.38 0.48
C LYS A 29 -5.89 1.00 -0.89
N LYS A 30 -7.18 1.20 -1.19
CA LYS A 30 -7.63 2.03 -2.31
C LYS A 30 -7.75 3.49 -1.87
N VAL A 31 -7.24 4.41 -2.67
CA VAL A 31 -7.27 5.85 -2.42
C VAL A 31 -7.84 6.54 -3.66
N ALA A 32 -9.00 7.17 -3.52
CA ALA A 32 -9.63 7.89 -4.62
C ALA A 32 -8.81 9.14 -4.98
N LEU A 33 -8.66 9.39 -6.29
CA LEU A 33 -7.99 10.56 -6.86
C LEU A 33 -8.96 11.34 -7.78
N PRO A 34 -9.98 12.01 -7.21
CA PRO A 34 -11.12 12.52 -7.98
C PRO A 34 -10.74 13.61 -8.99
N SER A 35 -9.76 14.48 -8.68
CA SER A 35 -9.30 15.52 -9.62
C SER A 35 -8.74 14.99 -10.94
N ARG A 36 -8.46 13.69 -11.03
CA ARG A 36 -7.93 13.02 -12.22
C ARG A 36 -8.81 11.90 -12.74
N GLN A 37 -10.00 11.69 -12.17
CA GLN A 37 -10.84 10.50 -12.44
C GLN A 37 -9.99 9.22 -12.38
N GLN A 38 -9.28 9.05 -11.27
CA GLN A 38 -8.38 7.93 -11.03
C GLN A 38 -8.61 7.36 -9.63
N THR A 39 -8.17 6.12 -9.42
CA THR A 39 -7.99 5.52 -8.10
C THR A 39 -6.57 4.98 -8.00
N ALA A 40 -5.98 5.04 -6.82
CA ALA A 40 -4.70 4.43 -6.52
C ALA A 40 -4.89 3.23 -5.60
N VAL A 41 -4.19 2.14 -5.87
CA VAL A 41 -4.02 1.00 -4.96
C VAL A 41 -2.61 1.05 -4.42
N VAL A 42 -2.49 1.15 -3.10
CA VAL A 42 -1.21 1.03 -2.39
C VAL A 42 -1.18 -0.33 -1.73
N SER A 43 -0.15 -1.13 -2.02
CA SER A 43 -0.02 -2.48 -1.47
C SER A 43 1.41 -2.80 -1.03
N SER A 44 1.60 -3.42 0.13
CA SER A 44 2.88 -4.04 0.51
C SER A 44 3.25 -5.18 -0.45
N GLY A 45 4.53 -5.51 -0.56
CA GLY A 45 4.97 -6.73 -1.25
C GLY A 45 4.43 -7.98 -0.53
N ALA A 46 4.03 -8.97 -1.31
CA ALA A 46 3.57 -10.24 -0.77
C ALA A 46 4.76 -11.05 -0.22
N LEU A 47 4.57 -11.73 0.91
CA LEU A 47 5.58 -12.60 1.54
C LEU A 47 6.86 -11.86 1.96
N GLU A 48 6.77 -10.55 2.17
CA GLU A 48 7.87 -9.75 2.71
C GLU A 48 7.74 -9.57 4.23
N PRO A 49 8.85 -9.42 4.97
CA PRO A 49 8.79 -9.19 6.40
C PRO A 49 8.17 -7.82 6.74
N CYS A 50 7.66 -7.69 7.97
CA CYS A 50 7.17 -6.42 8.50
C CYS A 50 8.25 -5.32 8.53
N SER A 51 9.48 -5.70 8.84
CA SER A 51 10.55 -4.75 9.12
C SER A 51 11.17 -4.10 7.89
N THR A 52 10.98 -4.67 6.69
CA THR A 52 11.55 -4.13 5.45
C THR A 52 10.91 -4.76 4.23
N GLY A 53 11.11 -4.15 3.06
CA GLY A 53 10.70 -4.72 1.79
C GLY A 53 10.36 -3.63 0.80
N SER A 54 9.21 -3.78 0.14
CA SER A 54 8.70 -2.84 -0.84
C SER A 54 7.21 -2.59 -0.67
N TYR A 55 6.73 -1.56 -1.36
CA TYR A 55 5.31 -1.38 -1.65
C TYR A 55 5.14 -0.90 -3.08
N ALA A 56 3.96 -1.17 -3.63
CA ALA A 56 3.55 -0.71 -4.94
C ALA A 56 2.51 0.40 -4.79
N VAL A 57 2.61 1.41 -5.66
CA VAL A 57 1.50 2.31 -5.97
C VAL A 57 1.07 2.00 -7.38
N ARG A 58 -0.17 1.55 -7.57
CA ARG A 58 -0.78 1.30 -8.88
C ARG A 58 -1.93 2.26 -9.08
N VAL A 59 -2.01 2.89 -10.24
CA VAL A 59 -3.05 3.86 -10.57
C VAL A 59 -3.88 3.33 -11.72
N TYR A 60 -5.19 3.50 -11.57
CA TYR A 60 -6.20 3.07 -12.50
C TYR A 60 -7.07 4.26 -12.88
N SER A 61 -7.48 4.32 -14.13
CA SER A 61 -8.46 5.27 -14.64
C SER A 61 -9.86 4.84 -14.18
N THR A 62 -10.65 5.80 -13.72
CA THR A 62 -12.06 5.60 -13.35
C THR A 62 -12.99 6.33 -14.31
N ALA A 63 -12.49 6.82 -15.44
CA ALA A 63 -13.28 7.59 -16.42
C ALA A 63 -14.46 6.78 -16.98
N HIS A 64 -14.32 5.47 -17.06
CA HIS A 64 -15.32 4.53 -17.58
C HIS A 64 -15.64 3.39 -16.61
N ALA A 65 -15.25 3.53 -15.34
CA ALA A 65 -15.43 2.47 -14.35
C ALA A 65 -16.89 2.35 -13.93
N ALA A 66 -17.43 1.12 -13.95
CA ALA A 66 -18.66 0.80 -13.27
C ALA A 66 -18.44 0.78 -11.73
N PRO A 67 -19.47 0.98 -10.91
CA PRO A 67 -19.35 0.88 -9.46
C PRO A 67 -18.73 -0.47 -9.04
N GLY A 68 -17.62 -0.42 -8.29
CA GLY A 68 -16.89 -1.61 -7.84
C GLY A 68 -15.77 -2.10 -8.79
N PHE A 69 -15.67 -1.53 -10.00
CA PHE A 69 -14.68 -1.88 -11.04
C PHE A 69 -13.68 -0.75 -11.26
N ASP A 70 -13.35 -0.02 -10.19
CA ASP A 70 -12.45 1.13 -10.21
C ASP A 70 -10.98 0.75 -10.51
N THR A 71 -10.65 -0.54 -10.56
CA THR A 71 -9.31 -1.07 -10.83
C THR A 71 -9.18 -1.83 -12.16
N ASP A 72 -10.15 -1.70 -13.07
CA ASP A 72 -10.15 -2.44 -14.35
C ASP A 72 -9.23 -1.81 -15.41
N ASP A 73 -9.07 -0.49 -15.39
CA ASP A 73 -8.30 0.27 -16.39
C ASP A 73 -6.96 0.74 -15.83
N TYR A 74 -5.94 -0.11 -15.88
CA TYR A 74 -4.60 0.20 -15.36
C TYR A 74 -3.90 1.29 -16.18
N VAL A 75 -3.37 2.30 -15.49
CA VAL A 75 -2.64 3.42 -16.10
C VAL A 75 -1.14 3.28 -15.94
N ALA A 76 -0.67 3.21 -14.69
CA ALA A 76 0.75 3.21 -14.37
C ALA A 76 0.98 2.75 -12.93
N GLY A 77 2.21 2.40 -12.60
CA GLY A 77 2.57 2.01 -11.26
C GLY A 77 4.06 2.15 -10.99
N VAL A 78 4.40 2.21 -9.71
CA VAL A 78 5.78 2.31 -9.21
C VAL A 78 5.95 1.38 -8.03
N LEU A 79 7.15 0.82 -7.89
CA LEU A 79 7.59 0.12 -6.69
C LEU A 79 8.52 1.04 -5.90
N HIS A 80 8.41 1.00 -4.58
CA HIS A 80 9.24 1.79 -3.68
C HIS A 80 9.74 0.90 -2.53
N PRO A 81 11.02 0.98 -2.16
CA PRO A 81 11.53 0.28 -0.98
C PRO A 81 10.91 0.87 0.30
N ARG A 82 10.69 0.06 1.33
CA ARG A 82 10.26 0.51 2.66
C ARG A 82 11.20 0.03 3.75
N ASP A 83 11.43 0.91 4.71
CA ASP A 83 11.96 0.58 6.03
C ASP A 83 10.79 0.57 7.03
N GLY A 84 10.51 -0.62 7.57
CA GLY A 84 9.32 -0.88 8.38
C GLY A 84 8.03 -1.11 7.59
N THR A 85 6.91 -0.92 8.27
CA THR A 85 5.55 -1.24 7.76
C THR A 85 4.88 0.00 7.18
N ILE A 86 4.00 -0.16 6.19
CA ILE A 86 3.13 0.93 5.72
C ILE A 86 2.12 1.24 6.83
N ALA A 87 2.12 2.48 7.32
CA ALA A 87 1.19 2.93 8.35
C ALA A 87 -0.13 3.42 7.74
N ASP A 88 -0.08 4.15 6.61
CA ASP A 88 -1.27 4.63 5.91
C ASP A 88 -0.96 5.09 4.48
N ALA A 89 -2.01 5.27 3.68
CA ALA A 89 -2.01 5.94 2.40
C ALA A 89 -3.23 6.87 2.24
N PHE A 90 -3.02 8.12 1.85
CA PHE A 90 -4.09 9.13 1.76
C PHE A 90 -3.73 10.26 0.80
N THR A 91 -4.66 11.17 0.51
CA THR A 91 -4.40 12.37 -0.29
C THR A 91 -4.15 13.60 0.56
N ALA A 92 -3.22 14.46 0.13
CA ALA A 92 -2.94 15.72 0.82
C ALA A 92 -2.56 16.83 -0.17
N ASP A 93 -2.87 18.07 0.19
CA ASP A 93 -2.37 19.26 -0.50
C ASP A 93 -0.96 19.61 0.01
N LEU A 94 0.03 19.50 -0.88
CA LEU A 94 1.44 19.86 -0.61
C LEU A 94 1.85 21.16 -1.33
N GLY A 95 0.87 21.97 -1.76
CA GLY A 95 1.02 23.24 -2.45
C GLY A 95 0.89 23.13 -3.98
N ALA A 96 1.15 24.23 -4.68
CA ALA A 96 0.85 24.39 -6.11
C ALA A 96 1.41 23.29 -7.06
N ARG A 97 2.51 22.62 -6.69
CA ARG A 97 3.10 21.54 -7.49
C ARG A 97 2.46 20.17 -7.26
N ALA A 98 1.78 20.01 -6.13
CA ALA A 98 1.18 18.76 -5.71
C ALA A 98 -0.08 19.03 -4.85
N PRO A 99 -1.11 19.68 -5.42
CA PRO A 99 -2.31 20.10 -4.68
C PRO A 99 -3.20 18.93 -4.24
N GLN A 100 -2.96 17.74 -4.80
CA GLN A 100 -3.59 16.49 -4.40
C GLN A 100 -2.58 15.35 -4.57
N ALA A 101 -1.54 15.36 -3.74
CA ALA A 101 -0.55 14.29 -3.70
C ALA A 101 -1.14 13.04 -3.06
N LEU A 102 -0.83 11.86 -3.59
CA LEU A 102 -0.95 10.60 -2.86
C LEU A 102 0.24 10.49 -1.92
N VAL A 103 -0.01 10.43 -0.62
CA VAL A 103 1.00 10.24 0.42
C VAL A 103 0.91 8.81 0.92
N VAL A 104 2.07 8.15 1.02
CA VAL A 104 2.22 6.85 1.69
C VAL A 104 3.17 7.05 2.85
N THR A 105 2.75 6.67 4.06
CA THR A 105 3.56 6.79 5.27
C THR A 105 4.01 5.42 5.74
N THR A 106 5.25 5.33 6.22
CA THR A 106 5.83 4.13 6.81
C THR A 106 6.24 4.38 8.26
N ARG A 107 6.33 3.31 9.05
CA ARG A 107 6.87 3.35 10.41
C ARG A 107 7.92 2.26 10.57
N SER A 108 9.11 2.64 11.01
CA SER A 108 10.22 1.72 11.26
C SER A 108 9.82 0.68 12.31
N ALA A 109 10.25 -0.58 12.14
CA ALA A 109 9.96 -1.63 13.12
C ALA A 109 10.82 -1.56 14.40
N GLY A 110 11.88 -0.75 14.41
CA GLY A 110 12.72 -0.56 15.60
C GLY A 110 12.02 0.22 16.71
N SER A 111 12.57 0.18 17.93
CA SER A 111 12.04 0.87 19.12
C SER A 111 11.88 2.38 18.94
N GLY A 112 12.68 2.99 18.05
CA GLY A 112 12.58 4.41 17.71
C GLY A 112 11.28 4.80 17.00
N SER A 113 10.55 3.85 16.38
CA SER A 113 9.27 4.09 15.69
C SER A 113 9.29 5.28 14.71
N TYR A 114 10.42 5.50 14.05
CA TYR A 114 10.62 6.60 13.14
C TYR A 114 9.62 6.54 11.99
N VAL A 115 9.19 7.71 11.52
CA VAL A 115 8.23 7.85 10.44
C VAL A 115 8.94 8.22 9.15
N GLY A 116 8.57 7.52 8.08
CA GLY A 116 8.92 7.87 6.70
C GLY A 116 7.68 8.22 5.90
N ALA A 117 7.85 8.96 4.82
CA ALA A 117 6.76 9.23 3.89
C ALA A 117 7.23 9.57 2.49
N GLN A 118 6.45 9.13 1.52
CA GLN A 118 6.62 9.46 0.11
C GLN A 118 5.36 10.13 -0.43
N ALA A 119 5.56 11.16 -1.25
CA ALA A 119 4.48 11.86 -1.94
C ALA A 119 4.58 11.64 -3.45
N TYR A 120 3.48 11.23 -4.04
CA TYR A 120 3.33 10.97 -5.46
C TYR A 120 2.31 11.91 -6.09
N VAL A 121 2.59 12.35 -7.31
CA VAL A 121 1.61 13.02 -8.17
C VAL A 121 1.29 12.11 -9.34
N THR A 122 0.01 12.00 -9.68
CA THR A 122 -0.45 11.24 -10.83
C THR A 122 -0.71 12.16 -12.02
N THR A 123 -0.48 11.60 -13.20
CA THR A 123 -0.87 12.17 -14.50
C THR A 123 -1.73 11.13 -15.22
N PRO A 124 -2.33 11.46 -16.38
CA PRO A 124 -3.09 10.49 -17.16
C PRO A 124 -2.30 9.25 -17.59
N ARG A 125 -0.96 9.24 -17.49
CA ARG A 125 -0.10 8.14 -17.97
C ARG A 125 1.05 7.76 -17.04
N ALA A 126 1.15 8.36 -15.86
CA ALA A 126 2.31 8.14 -14.99
C ALA A 126 2.01 8.45 -13.53
N VAL A 127 2.75 7.78 -12.65
CA VAL A 127 2.87 8.08 -11.22
C VAL A 127 4.29 8.57 -10.98
N ARG A 128 4.44 9.73 -10.34
CA ARG A 128 5.77 10.35 -10.12
C ARG A 128 5.98 10.66 -8.65
N LEU A 129 7.09 10.17 -8.10
CA LEU A 129 7.57 10.58 -6.78
C LEU A 129 8.02 12.06 -6.84
N VAL A 130 7.37 12.91 -6.06
CA VAL A 130 7.66 14.35 -6.01
C VAL A 130 8.46 14.74 -4.77
N ALA A 131 8.25 14.06 -3.64
CA ALA A 131 9.00 14.26 -2.40
C ALA A 131 9.13 12.96 -1.60
N SER A 132 10.19 12.82 -0.82
CA SER A 132 10.40 11.76 0.17
C SER A 132 11.02 12.36 1.43
N VAL A 133 10.66 11.82 2.57
CA VAL A 133 11.24 12.10 3.89
C VAL A 133 11.36 10.79 4.63
N ASP A 134 12.45 10.60 5.36
CA ASP A 134 12.76 9.37 6.07
C ASP A 134 13.30 9.70 7.46
N ALA A 135 13.24 8.73 8.38
CA ALA A 135 13.79 8.83 9.74
C ALA A 135 13.29 10.04 10.56
N LEU A 136 12.02 10.45 10.38
CA LEU A 136 11.41 11.49 11.20
C LEU A 136 11.07 10.95 12.60
N ALA A 137 11.07 11.83 13.60
CA ALA A 137 10.58 11.49 14.94
C ALA A 137 9.14 10.96 14.89
N PRO A 138 8.72 10.08 15.83
CA PRO A 138 7.40 9.43 15.82
C PRO A 138 6.18 10.35 15.74
N ASP A 139 6.33 11.58 16.24
CA ASP A 139 5.32 12.63 16.35
C ASP A 139 5.52 13.80 15.37
N ALA A 140 6.47 13.67 14.44
CA ALA A 140 6.78 14.72 13.48
C ALA A 140 5.60 15.01 12.53
N ASP A 141 5.45 16.28 12.15
CA ASP A 141 4.51 16.68 11.09
C ASP A 141 5.05 16.26 9.72
N VAL A 142 4.60 15.09 9.27
CA VAL A 142 4.95 14.50 7.97
C VAL A 142 4.60 15.42 6.81
N LEU A 143 3.46 16.11 6.84
CA LEU A 143 3.03 16.95 5.72
C LEU A 143 3.88 18.21 5.63
N ALA A 144 4.22 18.83 6.76
CA ALA A 144 5.17 19.93 6.79
C ALA A 144 6.54 19.51 6.23
N ALA A 145 7.05 18.35 6.65
CA ALA A 145 8.33 17.81 6.17
C ALA A 145 8.32 17.54 4.65
N LEU A 146 7.25 16.93 4.13
CA LEU A 146 7.08 16.70 2.68
C LEU A 146 7.01 18.01 1.88
N ARG A 147 6.28 19.02 2.36
CA ARG A 147 6.23 20.35 1.72
C ARG A 147 7.62 20.99 1.68
N GLN A 148 8.38 20.90 2.77
CA GLN A 148 9.75 21.41 2.81
C GLN A 148 10.67 20.67 1.83
N ALA A 149 10.59 19.34 1.77
CA ALA A 149 11.37 18.52 0.85
C ALA A 149 11.06 18.85 -0.62
N LEU A 150 9.77 19.04 -0.94
CA LEU A 150 9.33 19.46 -2.28
C LEU A 150 9.87 20.85 -2.66
N GLY A 151 9.92 21.77 -1.70
CA GLY A 151 10.51 23.10 -1.86
C GLY A 151 12.01 23.06 -2.14
N LYS A 152 12.78 22.24 -1.41
CA LYS A 152 14.24 22.09 -1.60
C LYS A 152 14.60 21.59 -3.00
N ARG A 153 13.80 20.69 -3.58
CA ARG A 153 13.99 20.18 -4.96
C ARG A 153 13.84 21.26 -6.03
N ARG A 154 13.35 22.46 -5.71
CA ARG A 154 13.33 23.63 -6.61
C ARG A 154 14.69 24.31 -6.74
N ALA A 155 15.52 24.23 -5.71
CA ALA A 155 16.79 24.97 -5.62
C ALA A 155 17.98 24.21 -6.22
N ARG A 156 17.78 22.97 -6.69
CA ARG A 156 18.73 22.18 -7.46
C ARG A 156 18.27 22.11 -8.90
#